data_AF-A0A1A7YIV0-F1
#
_entry.id   AF-A0A1A7YIV0-F1
#
_cell.length_a   1.000
_cell.length_b   1.000
_cell.length_c   1.000
_cell.angle_alpha   90.00
_cell.angle_beta   90.00
_cell.angle_gamma   90.00
#
_symmetry.space_group_name_H-M   'P 1'
#
loop_
_entity.id
_entity.type
_entity.pdbx_description
1 polymer ?
#
loop_
_entity_poly.entity_id
_entity_poly.type
_entity_poly.pdbx_seq_one_letter_code
_entity_poly.pdbx_strand_id
1 'polypeptide(L)' 'LSGSVIIKANPKCWMDEEKMSEWLREMYVKGLDGFFHKSPSLLTCDSMRAHLTDTVKNQVKQTNSELAIIP' A
#
# COMPACT_ATOMS: atom_id res chain seq x y z
N LEU A 1 2.10 -14.36 20.10
CA LEU A 1 2.93 -13.34 19.44
C LEU A 1 2.12 -12.05 19.45
N SER A 2 2.46 -11.07 20.30
CA SER A 2 1.79 -9.76 20.26
C SER A 2 2.20 -9.06 18.96
N GLY A 3 1.29 -8.96 18.00
CA GLY A 3 1.55 -8.20 16.77
C GLY A 3 1.82 -6.74 17.13
N SER A 4 3.02 -6.25 16.79
CA SER A 4 3.32 -4.83 16.92
C SER A 4 2.63 -4.07 15.79
N VAL A 5 2.02 -2.93 16.12
CA VAL A 5 1.46 -2.01 15.13
C VAL A 5 2.53 -0.99 14.77
N ILE A 6 2.85 -0.90 13.48
CA ILE A 6 3.76 0.12 12.95
C ILE A 6 2.91 1.29 12.45
N ILE A 7 3.06 2.46 13.07
CA ILE A 7 2.40 3.69 12.66
C ILE A 7 3.43 4.59 11.97
N LYS A 8 3.08 5.08 10.77
CA LYS A 8 3.86 6.08 10.03
C LYS A 8 2.95 7.23 9.61
N ALA A 9 3.41 8.46 9.80
CA ALA A 9 2.71 9.68 9.41
C ALA A 9 3.69 10.67 8.76
N ASN A 10 3.20 11.51 7.85
CA ASN A 10 3.91 12.72 7.44
C ASN A 10 3.51 13.89 8.38
N PRO A 11 4.25 15.02 8.37
CA PRO A 11 3.94 16.17 9.25
C PRO A 11 2.55 16.79 9.04
N LYS A 12 1.91 16.52 7.91
CA LYS A 12 0.57 17.04 7.55
C LYS A 12 -0.56 16.08 7.91
N CYS A 13 -0.23 14.90 8.45
CA CYS A 13 -1.17 13.87 8.89
C CYS A 13 -2.15 13.35 7.82
N TRP A 14 -1.79 13.45 6.54
CA TRP A 14 -2.59 12.95 5.41
C TRP A 14 -1.77 11.99 4.56
N MET A 15 -2.41 11.08 3.84
CA MET A 15 -1.71 10.23 2.88
C MET A 15 -1.21 11.07 1.69
N ASP A 16 0.03 10.87 1.27
CA ASP A 16 0.54 11.40 0.01
C ASP A 16 1.17 10.26 -0.81
N GLU A 17 1.58 10.55 -2.04
CA GLU A 17 2.17 9.56 -2.93
C GLU A 17 3.43 8.90 -2.32
N GLU A 18 4.25 9.69 -1.62
CA GLU A 18 5.47 9.20 -0.98
C GLU A 18 5.15 8.22 0.16
N LYS A 19 4.20 8.58 1.04
CA LYS A 19 3.73 7.72 2.13
C LYS A 19 3.03 6.48 1.59
N MET A 20 2.32 6.59 0.47
CA MET A 20 1.67 5.42 -0.15
C MET A 20 2.70 4.45 -0.72
N SER A 21 3.72 4.98 -1.39
CA SER A 21 4.85 4.20 -1.88
C SER A 21 5.62 3.51 -0.74
N GLU A 22 5.85 4.22 0.36
CA GLU A 22 6.46 3.66 1.57
C GLU A 22 5.60 2.53 2.14
N TRP A 23 4.29 2.75 2.29
CA TRP A 23 3.37 1.73 2.82
C TRP A 23 3.32 0.48 1.94
N LEU A 24 3.20 0.62 0.61
CA LEU A 24 3.23 -0.50 -0.34
C LEU A 24 4.51 -1.30 -0.22
N ARG A 25 5.67 -0.64 -0.12
CA ARG A 25 6.95 -1.31 0.08
C ARG A 25 6.99 -2.09 1.40
N GLU A 26 6.51 -1.51 2.49
CA GLU A 26 6.50 -2.22 3.78
C GLU A 26 5.55 -3.42 3.77
N MET A 27 4.36 -3.29 3.18
CA MET A 27 3.36 -4.37 3.11
C MET A 27 3.78 -5.51 2.20
N TYR A 28 4.19 -5.18 0.98
CA TYR A 28 4.50 -6.20 0.00
C TYR A 28 5.93 -6.70 0.16
N VAL A 29 6.94 -5.83 0.23
CA VAL A 29 8.36 -6.23 0.20
C VAL A 29 8.90 -6.68 1.57
N LYS A 30 8.46 -6.03 2.64
CA LYS A 30 9.02 -6.26 3.99
C LYS A 30 8.07 -6.98 4.95
N GLY A 31 6.84 -7.25 4.52
CA GLY A 31 5.80 -7.88 5.34
C GLY A 31 6.19 -9.30 5.73
N LEU A 32 6.08 -9.55 7.05
CA LEU A 32 6.35 -10.71 7.92
C LEU A 32 6.93 -12.04 7.40
N ASP A 33 6.86 -12.43 6.13
CA ASP A 33 7.50 -13.65 5.60
C ASP A 33 7.73 -13.63 4.06
N GLY A 34 7.61 -12.48 3.38
CA GLY A 34 7.72 -12.40 1.91
C GLY A 34 6.64 -13.21 1.14
N PHE A 35 5.64 -13.73 1.86
CA PHE A 35 4.63 -14.67 1.37
C PHE A 35 3.46 -13.98 0.64
N PHE A 36 3.19 -12.71 0.97
CA PHE A 36 2.10 -11.91 0.39
C PHE A 36 2.30 -11.60 -1.10
N HIS A 37 3.51 -11.80 -1.63
CA HIS A 37 3.78 -11.64 -3.06
C HIS A 37 3.22 -12.77 -3.94
N LYS A 38 2.89 -13.95 -3.37
CA LYS A 38 2.53 -15.12 -4.17
C LYS A 38 1.04 -15.30 -4.38
N SER A 39 0.21 -14.89 -3.42
CA SER A 39 -1.24 -15.08 -3.52
C SER A 39 -1.91 -13.86 -4.16
N PRO A 40 -2.86 -14.07 -5.09
CA PRO A 40 -3.68 -12.99 -5.60
C PRO A 40 -4.37 -12.25 -4.45
N SER A 41 -4.38 -10.92 -4.50
CA SER A 41 -5.06 -10.11 -3.49
C SER A 41 -5.75 -8.88 -4.09
N LEU A 42 -6.63 -8.25 -3.31
CA LEU A 42 -7.32 -7.02 -3.68
C LEU A 42 -6.94 -5.91 -2.70
N LEU A 43 -6.33 -4.85 -3.20
CA LEU A 43 -6.10 -3.61 -2.47
C LEU A 43 -7.26 -2.66 -2.75
N THR A 44 -8.07 -2.39 -1.74
CA THR A 44 -9.17 -1.44 -1.84
C THR A 44 -8.78 -0.11 -1.21
N CYS A 45 -8.93 0.98 -1.95
CA CYS A 45 -8.66 2.34 -1.52
C CYS A 45 -9.86 3.25 -1.81
N ASP A 46 -9.97 4.36 -1.10
CA ASP A 46 -10.90 5.44 -1.45
C ASP A 46 -10.37 6.28 -2.63
N SER A 47 -11.16 7.26 -3.07
CA SER A 47 -10.80 8.18 -4.17
C SER A 47 -9.85 9.31 -3.76
N MET A 48 -9.09 9.17 -2.67
CA MET A 48 -8.08 10.16 -2.29
C MET A 48 -7.01 10.30 -3.37
N ARG A 49 -6.59 11.55 -3.67
CA ARG A 49 -5.62 11.86 -4.74
C ARG A 49 -4.33 11.03 -4.66
N ALA A 50 -3.85 10.73 -3.45
CA ALA A 50 -2.65 9.94 -3.21
C ALA A 50 -2.75 8.50 -3.75
N HIS A 51 -3.94 7.90 -3.81
CA HIS A 51 -4.17 6.54 -4.29
C HIS A 51 -4.30 6.45 -5.81
N LEU A 52 -4.53 7.59 -6.48
CA LEU A 52 -4.88 7.66 -7.90
C LEU A 52 -3.69 7.90 -8.82
N THR A 53 -2.49 8.14 -8.26
CA THR A 53 -1.32 8.52 -9.05
C THR A 53 -0.79 7.34 -9.87
N ASP A 54 -0.15 7.64 -11.01
CA ASP A 54 0.43 6.61 -11.86
C ASP A 54 1.56 5.86 -11.17
N THR A 55 2.32 6.55 -10.31
CA THR A 55 3.34 5.94 -9.45
C THR A 55 2.75 4.81 -8.60
N VAL A 56 1.65 5.09 -7.88
CA VAL A 56 0.99 4.11 -7.01
C VAL A 56 0.39 2.96 -7.82
N LYS A 57 -0.33 3.27 -8.91
CA LYS A 57 -0.91 2.24 -9.79
C LYS A 57 0.16 1.31 -10.37
N ASN A 58 1.29 1.86 -10.80
CA ASN A 58 2.39 1.08 -11.37
C ASN A 58 3.07 0.21 -10.31
N GLN A 59 3.21 0.70 -9.06
CA GLN A 59 3.73 -0.12 -7.96
C GLN A 59 2.81 -1.30 -7.65
N VAL A 60 1.48 -1.09 -7.56
CA VAL A 60 0.54 -2.19 -7.30
C VAL A 60 0.57 -3.24 -8.42
N LYS A 61 0.69 -2.82 -9.69
CA LYS A 61 0.86 -3.74 -10.83
C LYS A 61 2.11 -4.62 -10.76
N GLN A 62 3.14 -4.22 -10.00
CA GLN A 62 4.32 -5.06 -9.77
C GLN A 62 4.12 -6.09 -8.66
N THR A 63 2.94 -6.10 -8.03
CA THR A 63 2.53 -7.09 -7.03
C THR A 63 1.48 -8.04 -7.63
N ASN A 64 1.17 -9.15 -6.96
CA ASN A 64 0.07 -10.02 -7.35
C ASN A 64 -1.28 -9.49 -6.83
N SER A 65 -1.53 -8.19 -6.96
CA SER A 65 -2.69 -7.53 -6.38
C SER A 65 -3.42 -6.65 -7.38
N GLU A 66 -4.74 -6.65 -7.30
CA GLU A 66 -5.61 -5.73 -8.04
C GLU A 66 -5.91 -4.50 -7.18
N LEU A 67 -5.95 -3.31 -7.80
CA LEU A 67 -6.32 -2.05 -7.13
C LEU A 67 -7.78 -1.73 -7.43
N ALA A 68 -8.63 -1.71 -6.40
CA ALA A 68 -10.01 -1.23 -6.47
C ALA A 68 -10.14 0.14 -5.79
N ILE A 69 -10.66 1.12 -6.52
CA ILE A 69 -10.97 2.46 -5.99
C ILE A 69 -12.47 2.56 -5.72
N ILE A 70 -12.85 2.92 -4.50
CA ILE A 70 -14.23 3.17 -4.09
C ILE A 70 -14.52 4.70 -4.10
N PRO A 71 -15.67 5.14 -4.64
CA PRO A 71 -16.09 6.54 -4.62
C PRO A 71 -16.30 7.13 -3.22
#